data_AF-A0A9D1E4K4-F1
#
_entry.id   AF-A0A9D1E4K4-F1
#
_cell.length_a   1.000
_cell.length_b   1.000
_cell.length_c   1.000
_cell.angle_alpha   90.00
_cell.angle_beta   90.00
_cell.angle_gamma   90.00
#
_symmetry.space_group_name_H-M   'P 1'
#
loop_
_entity.id
_entity.type
_entity.pdbx_description
1 polymer ?
#
loop_
_entity_poly.entity_id
_entity_poly.type
_entity_poly.pdbx_seq_one_letter_code
_entity_poly.pdbx_strand_id
1 'polypeptide(L)'
;MRCSNCQAENTADSVFCTKCGHKLDVAQPSDATTVQATTCEKNVPGTSCKFKSLVCCVKPKPLYTASNLLAFLAAFASFLFLFAIGASSATKQGSLTLTESPYVTLYYFFDDVYRTDVTMTAAQNNVYTTGAVLGTVVCALGIICTTVCFLITAIRSINAVKKASKKSLLPVSTATFLSFLCTAVLFKHCIALENQLPTMKVAQVFTLNGATIAGITIGAIALLMSIVANTVAKVKEGNSCGRMLSDAVATGFLGIIAVVLVSMLAKGVFTYVDSNDTTMTYGLSSLLMEISSAFSSELSDLSLVSNFIIISAVAVVVAIATCTLLTVAFAKTAGASEKVTQQSTVLLFIFGGLGAMILGALMIVLGGLFLTQKYSTYESVIRIVTPSVFVIISGILLLVGSVVYRVIRFPADNEKDETNTAETQQQAEQQTPETAQ
;
A
#
# COMPACT_ATOMS: atom_id res chain seq x y z
N MET A 1 39.02 -18.75 -32.36
CA MET A 1 38.33 -18.83 -33.67
C MET A 1 37.86 -17.45 -34.12
N ARG A 2 37.93 -17.13 -35.42
CA ARG A 2 37.50 -15.82 -35.94
C ARG A 2 36.07 -15.90 -36.47
N CYS A 3 35.26 -14.88 -36.18
CA CYS A 3 33.90 -14.80 -36.67
C CYS A 3 33.90 -14.61 -38.20
N SER A 4 33.15 -15.45 -38.92
CA SER A 4 32.99 -15.36 -40.37
C SER A 4 32.39 -14.02 -40.83
N ASN A 5 31.58 -13.38 -39.98
CA ASN A 5 30.87 -12.15 -40.31
C ASN A 5 31.68 -10.87 -40.01
N CYS A 6 32.35 -10.78 -38.85
CA CYS A 6 33.04 -9.54 -38.43
C CYS A 6 34.54 -9.71 -38.18
N GLN A 7 35.10 -10.90 -38.43
CA GLN A 7 36.51 -11.25 -38.27
C GLN A 7 37.07 -11.10 -36.84
N ALA A 8 36.22 -10.78 -35.85
CA ALA A 8 36.62 -10.68 -34.45
C ALA A 8 37.03 -12.05 -33.89
N GLU A 9 38.03 -12.05 -33.02
CA GLU A 9 38.57 -13.24 -32.37
C GLU A 9 37.73 -13.64 -31.15
N ASN A 10 37.30 -14.90 -31.11
CA ASN A 10 36.47 -15.47 -30.05
C ASN A 10 37.10 -16.76 -29.48
N THR A 11 36.77 -17.09 -28.24
CA THR A 11 37.23 -18.30 -27.55
C THR A 11 36.67 -19.57 -28.21
N ALA A 12 37.39 -20.70 -28.15
CA ALA A 12 37.01 -21.92 -28.86
C ALA A 12 35.62 -22.49 -28.43
N ASP A 13 35.20 -22.21 -27.20
CA ASP A 13 33.93 -22.70 -26.64
C ASP A 13 32.75 -21.73 -26.86
N SER A 14 32.98 -20.61 -27.56
CA SER A 14 31.94 -19.59 -27.75
C SER A 14 31.01 -19.93 -28.92
N VAL A 15 29.72 -20.12 -28.60
CA VAL A 15 28.66 -20.44 -29.58
C VAL A 15 28.23 -19.22 -30.39
N PHE A 16 28.50 -18.01 -29.89
CA PHE A 16 28.17 -16.74 -30.54
C PHE A 16 29.36 -15.79 -30.49
N CYS A 17 29.52 -14.96 -31.52
CA CYS A 17 30.55 -13.92 -31.53
C CYS A 17 30.24 -12.84 -30.50
N THR A 18 31.22 -12.57 -29.63
CA THR A 18 31.10 -11.59 -28.54
C THR A 18 30.99 -10.15 -29.02
N LYS A 19 31.41 -9.85 -30.26
CA LYS A 19 31.34 -8.50 -30.84
C LYS A 19 30.09 -8.22 -31.67
N CYS A 20 29.60 -9.17 -32.47
CA CYS A 20 28.49 -8.92 -33.39
C CYS A 20 27.27 -9.82 -33.17
N GLY A 21 27.33 -10.76 -32.23
CA GLY A 21 26.22 -11.68 -31.92
C GLY A 21 25.96 -12.76 -32.97
N HIS A 22 26.77 -12.85 -34.04
CA HIS A 22 26.61 -13.89 -35.06
C HIS A 22 26.97 -15.26 -34.49
N LYS A 23 26.10 -16.25 -34.73
CA LYS A 23 26.32 -17.64 -34.29
C LYS A 23 27.55 -18.20 -34.99
N LEU A 24 28.39 -18.91 -34.22
CA LEU A 24 29.60 -19.52 -34.73
C LEU A 24 29.40 -21.03 -34.86
N ASP A 25 29.75 -21.60 -36.01
CA ASP A 25 29.60 -23.02 -36.28
C ASP A 25 30.72 -23.82 -35.59
N VAL A 26 30.48 -24.25 -34.37
CA VAL A 26 31.39 -25.13 -33.61
C VAL A 26 30.97 -26.59 -33.81
N ALA A 27 31.87 -27.43 -34.33
CA ALA A 27 31.69 -28.87 -34.36
C ALA A 27 31.95 -29.46 -32.96
N GLN A 28 31.06 -30.30 -32.44
CA GLN A 28 31.21 -30.97 -31.15
C GLN A 28 32.44 -31.89 -31.13
N PRO A 29 33.29 -31.86 -30.09
CA PRO A 29 34.23 -32.94 -29.85
C PRO A 29 33.58 -34.08 -29.04
N SER A 30 33.86 -35.30 -29.49
CA SER A 30 33.59 -36.57 -28.82
C SER A 30 34.58 -36.85 -27.68
N ASP A 31 34.17 -37.76 -26.80
CA ASP A 31 34.97 -38.57 -25.86
C ASP A 31 35.08 -38.14 -24.37
N ALA A 32 34.20 -38.80 -23.59
CA ALA A 32 34.32 -39.43 -22.27
C ALA A 32 35.38 -38.96 -21.25
N THR A 33 34.95 -38.72 -19.99
CA THR A 33 35.11 -39.68 -18.86
C THR A 33 34.18 -39.30 -17.69
N THR A 34 33.54 -40.33 -17.15
CA THR A 34 32.48 -40.44 -16.11
C THR A 34 32.78 -39.88 -14.72
N VAL A 35 31.78 -39.26 -14.08
CA VAL A 35 31.41 -39.55 -12.67
C VAL A 35 29.88 -39.66 -12.57
N GLN A 36 29.45 -40.79 -12.00
CA GLN A 36 28.08 -41.27 -11.91
C GLN A 36 27.20 -40.42 -10.97
N ALA A 37 25.97 -40.16 -11.40
CA ALA A 37 24.81 -40.14 -10.51
C ALA A 37 23.67 -40.92 -11.17
N THR A 38 23.14 -41.84 -10.40
CA THR A 38 22.34 -43.01 -10.77
C THR A 38 20.92 -42.67 -11.23
N THR A 39 20.57 -43.26 -12.39
CA THR A 39 19.27 -43.84 -12.76
C THR A 39 17.99 -43.00 -12.66
N CYS A 40 17.53 -42.50 -13.82
CA CYS A 40 16.14 -42.60 -14.24
C CYS A 40 16.11 -43.33 -15.60
N GLU A 41 15.24 -44.33 -15.71
CA GLU A 41 15.12 -45.29 -16.80
C GLU A 41 14.92 -44.66 -18.19
N LYS A 42 15.47 -45.38 -19.18
CA LYS A 42 15.33 -45.17 -20.63
C LYS A 42 13.89 -44.87 -21.02
N ASN A 43 13.70 -43.85 -21.88
CA ASN A 43 12.86 -43.99 -23.08
C ASN A 43 13.14 -42.87 -24.11
N VAL A 44 13.56 -43.33 -25.30
CA VAL A 44 13.47 -42.74 -26.66
C VAL A 44 14.30 -41.46 -26.99
N PRO A 45 15.11 -41.45 -28.07
CA PRO A 45 15.78 -40.26 -28.56
C PRO A 45 14.82 -39.37 -29.37
N GLY A 46 14.61 -38.12 -28.95
CA GLY A 46 13.81 -37.16 -29.73
C GLY A 46 13.23 -35.95 -29.00
N THR A 47 13.40 -35.80 -27.68
CA THR A 47 12.81 -34.68 -26.94
C THR A 47 13.88 -33.73 -26.40
N SER A 48 13.84 -32.49 -26.87
CA SER A 48 14.60 -31.36 -26.35
C SER A 48 14.54 -31.32 -24.81
N CYS A 49 15.70 -31.32 -24.15
CA CYS A 49 15.80 -31.11 -22.71
C CYS A 49 15.15 -29.77 -22.34
N LYS A 50 13.91 -29.81 -21.86
CA LYS A 50 13.32 -28.68 -21.14
C LYS A 50 14.15 -28.51 -19.87
N PHE A 51 14.89 -27.41 -19.77
CA PHE A 51 15.43 -26.93 -18.50
C PHE A 51 14.26 -26.78 -17.54
N LYS A 52 14.03 -27.82 -16.73
CA LYS A 52 12.99 -27.83 -15.71
C LYS A 52 13.53 -26.96 -14.59
N SER A 53 13.26 -25.65 -14.71
CA SER A 53 13.48 -24.64 -13.66
C SER A 53 13.16 -25.26 -12.30
N LEU A 54 13.99 -25.01 -11.28
CA LEU A 54 13.80 -25.51 -9.91
C LEU A 54 12.36 -25.26 -9.39
N VAL A 55 11.68 -24.25 -9.94
CA VAL A 55 10.29 -23.90 -9.68
C VAL A 55 9.31 -25.01 -10.10
N CYS A 56 9.60 -25.85 -11.10
CA CYS A 56 8.75 -26.95 -11.55
C CYS A 56 8.71 -28.18 -10.62
N CYS A 57 9.58 -28.28 -9.61
CA CYS A 57 9.64 -29.46 -8.73
C CYS A 57 8.80 -29.32 -7.43
N VAL A 58 8.35 -28.11 -7.09
CA VAL A 58 7.57 -27.87 -5.86
C VAL A 58 6.07 -28.04 -6.12
N LYS A 59 5.42 -28.96 -5.40
CA LYS A 59 3.95 -29.17 -5.43
C LYS A 59 3.20 -27.90 -4.95
N PRO A 60 1.93 -27.67 -5.33
CA PRO A 60 1.19 -26.48 -4.92
C PRO A 60 0.90 -26.41 -3.40
N LYS A 61 0.68 -27.55 -2.74
CA LYS A 61 0.41 -27.65 -1.30
C LYS A 61 1.44 -26.93 -0.39
N PRO A 62 2.76 -27.19 -0.48
CA PRO A 62 3.75 -26.48 0.34
C PRO A 62 3.79 -24.97 0.08
N LEU A 63 3.47 -24.51 -1.13
CA LEU A 63 3.41 -23.08 -1.45
C LEU A 63 2.25 -22.39 -0.73
N TYR A 64 1.08 -23.03 -0.64
CA TYR A 64 -0.04 -22.50 0.15
C TYR A 64 0.27 -22.47 1.65
N THR A 65 0.96 -23.47 2.17
CA THR A 65 1.39 -23.49 3.57
C THR A 65 2.37 -22.35 3.85
N ALA A 66 3.39 -22.17 3.00
CA ALA A 66 4.35 -21.08 3.12
C ALA A 66 3.66 -19.71 2.99
N SER A 67 2.74 -19.56 2.05
CA SER A 67 1.93 -18.34 1.87
C SER A 67 1.15 -18.00 3.14
N ASN A 68 0.43 -18.96 3.73
CA ASN A 68 -0.34 -18.73 4.95
C ASN A 68 0.56 -18.40 6.17
N LEU A 69 1.73 -19.02 6.28
CA LEU A 69 2.69 -18.71 7.35
C LEU A 69 3.22 -17.28 7.22
N LEU A 70 3.59 -16.86 6.00
CA LEU A 70 4.04 -15.50 5.71
C LEU A 70 2.93 -14.46 5.91
N ALA A 71 1.70 -14.80 5.54
CA ALA A 71 0.53 -13.95 5.80
C ALA A 71 0.30 -13.77 7.30
N PHE A 72 0.43 -14.84 8.09
CA PHE A 72 0.33 -14.75 9.54
C PHE A 72 1.47 -13.92 10.13
N LEU A 73 2.71 -14.09 9.65
CA LEU A 73 3.86 -13.29 10.08
C LEU A 73 3.63 -11.79 9.83
N ALA A 74 3.09 -11.43 8.66
CA ALA A 74 2.76 -10.04 8.35
C ALA A 74 1.72 -9.46 9.33
N ALA A 75 0.66 -10.21 9.62
CA ALA A 75 -0.37 -9.80 10.57
C ALA A 75 0.16 -9.69 12.01
N PHE A 76 1.01 -10.66 12.42
CA PHE A 76 1.62 -10.68 13.73
C PHE A 76 2.60 -9.53 13.93
N ALA A 77 3.48 -9.27 12.96
CA ALA A 77 4.37 -8.11 12.99
C ALA A 77 3.57 -6.81 13.09
N SER A 78 2.51 -6.67 12.28
CA SER A 78 1.63 -5.49 12.31
C SER A 78 1.00 -5.27 13.68
N PHE A 79 0.54 -6.34 14.33
CA PHE A 79 -0.04 -6.27 15.67
C PHE A 79 1.00 -5.94 16.76
N LEU A 80 2.19 -6.54 16.69
CA LEU A 80 3.26 -6.24 17.64
C LEU A 80 3.73 -4.78 17.54
N PHE A 81 3.98 -4.31 16.32
CA PHE A 81 4.50 -2.96 16.09
C PHE A 81 3.43 -1.86 16.19
N LEU A 82 2.14 -2.21 16.25
CA LEU A 82 1.04 -1.27 16.55
C LEU A 82 1.30 -0.46 17.81
N PHE A 83 1.79 -1.11 18.86
CA PHE A 83 2.09 -0.47 20.15
C PHE A 83 3.41 0.30 20.15
N ALA A 84 4.20 0.16 19.09
CA ALA A 84 5.46 0.89 18.90
C ALA A 84 5.32 2.09 17.95
N ILE A 85 4.08 2.41 17.52
CA ILE A 85 3.81 3.57 16.67
C ILE A 85 4.30 4.84 17.37
N GLY A 86 5.15 5.58 16.68
CA GLY A 86 5.70 6.84 17.19
C GLY A 86 6.51 7.59 16.14
N ALA A 87 7.00 8.76 16.52
CA ALA A 87 7.77 9.66 15.70
C ALA A 87 9.00 10.22 16.42
N SER A 88 10.03 10.47 15.64
CA SER A 88 11.25 11.18 16.04
C SER A 88 11.22 12.58 15.46
N SER A 89 11.80 13.54 16.18
CA SER A 89 12.16 14.84 15.63
C SER A 89 13.56 14.73 15.03
N ALA A 90 13.69 15.03 13.74
CA ALA A 90 14.94 14.97 13.01
C ALA A 90 15.30 16.35 12.46
N THR A 91 16.56 16.75 12.64
CA THR A 91 17.14 17.90 11.95
C THR A 91 17.94 17.38 10.77
N LYS A 92 17.58 17.80 9.56
CA LYS A 92 18.15 17.31 8.31
C LYS A 92 18.82 18.43 7.53
N GLN A 93 19.93 18.12 6.86
CA GLN A 93 20.53 18.98 5.85
C GLN A 93 20.67 18.18 4.55
N GLY A 94 19.77 18.44 3.60
CA GLY A 94 19.59 17.55 2.45
C GLY A 94 19.14 16.15 2.90
N SER A 95 19.86 15.10 2.47
CA SER A 95 19.57 13.71 2.88
C SER A 95 20.22 13.30 4.20
N LEU A 96 21.10 14.14 4.76
CA LEU A 96 21.83 13.84 5.99
C LEU A 96 20.97 14.20 7.21
N THR A 97 20.76 13.24 8.11
CA THR A 97 20.20 13.50 9.44
C THR A 97 21.32 13.92 10.37
N LEU A 98 21.30 15.17 10.84
CA LEU A 98 22.30 15.75 11.75
C LEU A 98 22.04 15.33 13.20
N THR A 99 20.76 15.31 13.58
CA THR A 99 20.31 14.94 14.92
C THR A 99 18.94 14.30 14.81
N GLU A 100 18.72 13.24 15.58
CA GLU A 100 17.42 12.60 15.72
C GLU A 100 17.17 12.32 17.19
N SER A 101 16.03 12.77 17.71
CA SER A 101 15.59 12.49 19.06
C SER A 101 14.18 11.90 19.06
N PRO A 102 13.88 10.93 19.95
CA PRO A 102 12.51 10.49 20.17
C PRO A 102 11.64 11.70 20.51
N TYR A 103 10.48 11.85 19.86
CA TYR A 103 9.61 13.00 20.06
C TYR A 103 8.29 12.58 20.73
N VAL A 104 7.45 11.83 20.01
CA VAL A 104 6.13 11.42 20.51
C VAL A 104 5.82 9.98 20.13
N THR A 105 5.07 9.29 20.97
CA THR A 105 4.50 7.98 20.65
C THR A 105 2.99 8.10 20.43
N LEU A 106 2.35 7.05 19.95
CA LEU A 106 0.90 6.85 20.00
C LEU A 106 0.29 7.28 21.36
N TYR A 107 0.98 6.97 22.46
CA TYR A 107 0.53 7.24 23.83
C TYR A 107 0.50 8.72 24.20
N TYR A 108 1.20 9.58 23.44
CA TYR A 108 1.15 11.04 23.58
C TYR A 108 -0.29 11.56 23.58
N PHE A 109 -1.13 11.02 22.68
CA PHE A 109 -2.52 11.40 22.58
C PHE A 109 -3.40 10.87 23.72
N PHE A 110 -2.91 10.00 24.59
CA PHE A 110 -3.69 9.47 25.72
C PHE A 110 -3.37 10.13 27.05
N ASP A 111 -2.29 10.92 27.14
CA ASP A 111 -1.91 11.61 28.39
C ASP A 111 -1.25 12.96 28.10
N ASP A 112 -0.01 12.94 27.60
CA ASP A 112 0.87 14.12 27.51
C ASP A 112 0.22 15.33 26.82
N VAL A 113 -0.55 15.10 25.75
CA VAL A 113 -1.21 16.18 25.00
C VAL A 113 -2.27 16.92 25.82
N TYR A 114 -2.88 16.28 26.83
CA TYR A 114 -3.94 16.86 27.65
C TYR A 114 -3.42 17.59 28.88
N ARG A 115 -2.11 17.55 29.14
CA ARG A 115 -1.51 18.29 30.25
C ARG A 115 -1.63 19.79 29.96
N THR A 116 -2.48 20.44 30.74
CA THR A 116 -2.85 21.84 30.54
C THR A 116 -1.67 22.78 30.80
N ASP A 117 -1.38 23.65 29.85
CA ASP A 117 -0.54 24.82 30.10
C ASP A 117 -1.38 25.87 30.84
N VAL A 118 -1.03 26.13 32.10
CA VAL A 118 -1.74 27.10 32.97
C VAL A 118 -1.67 28.54 32.46
N THR A 119 -0.85 28.80 31.43
CA THR A 119 -0.71 30.12 30.80
C THR A 119 -1.71 30.37 29.67
N MET A 120 -2.43 29.35 29.18
CA MET A 120 -3.39 29.49 28.08
C MET A 120 -4.76 30.02 28.55
N THR A 121 -5.39 30.88 27.75
CA THR A 121 -6.80 31.25 27.93
C THR A 121 -7.74 30.08 27.66
N ALA A 122 -8.99 30.15 28.15
CA ALA A 122 -9.98 29.08 27.93
C ALA A 122 -10.25 28.79 26.44
N ALA A 123 -10.28 29.83 25.59
CA ALA A 123 -10.50 29.68 24.15
C ALA A 123 -9.33 28.96 23.46
N GLN A 124 -8.09 29.33 23.82
CA GLN A 124 -6.88 28.66 23.34
C GLN A 124 -6.83 27.19 23.75
N ASN A 125 -7.15 26.92 25.01
CA ASN A 125 -7.19 25.57 25.54
C ASN A 125 -8.22 24.71 24.82
N ASN A 126 -9.39 25.27 24.47
CA ASN A 126 -10.43 24.53 23.74
C ASN A 126 -9.97 24.11 22.33
N VAL A 127 -9.29 24.99 21.59
CA VAL A 127 -8.77 24.66 20.25
C VAL A 127 -7.64 23.62 20.34
N TYR A 128 -6.72 23.81 21.28
CA TYR A 128 -5.63 22.87 21.52
C TYR A 128 -6.16 21.47 21.90
N THR A 129 -7.09 21.41 22.86
CA THR A 129 -7.73 20.17 23.31
C THR A 129 -8.53 19.49 22.19
N THR A 130 -9.08 20.25 21.25
CA THR A 130 -9.76 19.67 20.09
C THR A 130 -8.80 18.88 19.21
N GLY A 131 -7.60 19.44 18.93
CA GLY A 131 -6.56 18.74 18.18
C GLY A 131 -6.11 17.46 18.87
N ALA A 132 -5.98 17.51 20.20
CA ALA A 132 -5.71 16.34 21.02
C ALA A 132 -6.79 15.25 20.85
N VAL A 133 -8.07 15.60 21.04
CA VAL A 133 -9.20 14.67 20.91
C VAL A 133 -9.25 14.00 19.55
N LEU A 134 -9.05 14.75 18.46
CA LEU A 134 -9.02 14.18 17.11
C LEU A 134 -7.88 13.15 16.95
N GLY A 135 -6.69 13.46 17.45
CA GLY A 135 -5.57 12.52 17.47
C GLY A 135 -5.85 11.26 18.30
N THR A 136 -6.47 11.42 19.47
CA THR A 136 -6.89 10.30 20.34
C THR A 136 -7.89 9.39 19.63
N VAL A 137 -8.89 9.95 18.96
CA VAL A 137 -9.89 9.18 18.21
C VAL A 137 -9.24 8.38 17.08
N VAL A 138 -8.34 8.99 16.31
CA VAL A 138 -7.58 8.32 15.24
C VAL A 138 -6.76 7.16 15.80
N CYS A 139 -6.03 7.40 16.90
CA CYS A 139 -5.18 6.40 17.54
C CYS A 139 -6.00 5.25 18.13
N ALA A 140 -7.08 5.55 18.87
CA ALA A 140 -7.94 4.56 19.49
C ALA A 140 -8.63 3.67 18.44
N LEU A 141 -9.20 4.26 17.39
CA LEU A 141 -9.82 3.50 16.31
C LEU A 141 -8.79 2.64 15.57
N GLY A 142 -7.59 3.17 15.32
CA GLY A 142 -6.50 2.41 14.72
C GLY A 142 -6.09 1.18 15.54
N ILE A 143 -5.99 1.33 16.87
CA ILE A 143 -5.73 0.22 17.79
C ILE A 143 -6.84 -0.83 17.71
N ILE A 144 -8.11 -0.39 17.83
CA ILE A 144 -9.28 -1.28 17.82
C ILE A 144 -9.36 -2.04 16.49
N CYS A 145 -9.31 -1.34 15.36
CA CYS A 145 -9.41 -1.94 14.03
C CYS A 145 -8.30 -2.96 13.76
N THR A 146 -7.05 -2.59 14.08
CA THR A 146 -5.89 -3.48 13.86
C THR A 146 -5.96 -4.71 14.77
N THR A 147 -6.35 -4.53 16.03
CA THR A 147 -6.52 -5.62 16.99
C THR A 147 -7.64 -6.57 16.56
N VAL A 148 -8.81 -6.04 16.16
CA VAL A 148 -9.93 -6.86 15.68
C VAL A 148 -9.54 -7.65 14.43
N CYS A 149 -8.88 -7.02 13.46
CA CYS A 149 -8.40 -7.70 12.26
C CYS A 149 -7.39 -8.80 12.59
N PHE A 150 -6.49 -8.55 13.53
CA PHE A 150 -5.53 -9.55 14.01
C PHE A 150 -6.23 -10.73 14.71
N LEU A 151 -7.22 -10.48 15.58
CA LEU A 151 -7.99 -11.53 16.24
C LEU A 151 -8.74 -12.40 15.22
N ILE A 152 -9.36 -11.79 14.19
CA ILE A 152 -9.99 -12.53 13.10
C ILE A 152 -8.96 -13.40 12.35
N THR A 153 -7.76 -12.86 12.11
CA THR A 153 -6.66 -13.59 11.47
C THR A 153 -6.18 -14.76 12.33
N ALA A 154 -6.02 -14.58 13.63
CA ALA A 154 -5.62 -15.62 14.58
C ALA A 154 -6.69 -16.73 14.70
N ILE A 155 -7.97 -16.39 14.77
CA ILE A 155 -9.06 -17.37 14.79
C ILE A 155 -9.05 -18.20 13.50
N ARG A 156 -8.84 -17.55 12.34
CA ARG A 156 -8.76 -18.25 11.05
C ARG A 156 -7.53 -19.15 10.94
N SER A 157 -6.38 -18.74 11.47
CA SER A 157 -5.17 -19.58 11.47
C SER A 157 -5.35 -20.81 12.35
N ILE A 158 -5.94 -20.68 13.54
CA ILE A 158 -6.28 -21.81 14.42
C ILE A 158 -7.24 -22.78 13.73
N ASN A 159 -8.29 -22.27 13.07
CA ASN A 159 -9.25 -23.11 12.36
C ASN A 159 -8.65 -23.82 11.14
N ALA A 160 -7.67 -23.20 10.47
CA ALA A 160 -6.92 -23.85 9.40
C ALA A 160 -6.08 -25.03 9.92
N VAL A 161 -5.42 -24.86 11.07
CA VAL A 161 -4.67 -25.94 11.74
C VAL A 161 -5.59 -27.07 12.19
N LYS A 162 -6.76 -26.75 12.73
CA LYS A 162 -7.79 -27.74 13.12
C LYS A 162 -8.49 -28.42 11.94
N LYS A 163 -8.07 -28.16 10.69
CA LYS A 163 -8.69 -28.63 9.44
C LYS A 163 -10.18 -28.24 9.26
N ALA A 164 -10.68 -27.31 10.08
CA ALA A 164 -12.08 -26.86 10.03
C ALA A 164 -12.34 -25.90 8.86
N SER A 165 -11.30 -25.33 8.23
CA SER A 165 -11.43 -24.38 7.12
C SER A 165 -10.24 -24.44 6.16
N LYS A 166 -10.51 -24.50 4.85
CA LYS A 166 -9.51 -24.34 3.77
C LYS A 166 -9.36 -22.89 3.27
N LYS A 167 -10.01 -21.92 3.94
CA LYS A 167 -10.00 -20.52 3.51
C LYS A 167 -8.60 -19.91 3.60
N SER A 168 -8.20 -19.15 2.58
CA SER A 168 -6.93 -18.43 2.57
C SER A 168 -6.84 -17.42 3.71
N LEU A 169 -5.67 -17.31 4.32
CA LEU A 169 -5.39 -16.33 5.38
C LEU A 169 -5.04 -14.95 4.82
N LEU A 170 -4.65 -14.89 3.55
CA LEU A 170 -4.16 -13.69 2.87
C LEU A 170 -5.11 -12.47 2.98
N PRO A 171 -6.45 -12.59 2.87
CA PRO A 171 -7.36 -11.44 2.95
C PRO A 171 -7.34 -10.74 4.30
N VAL A 172 -7.38 -11.54 5.37
CA VAL A 172 -7.47 -11.02 6.75
C VAL A 172 -6.12 -10.52 7.24
N SER A 173 -5.03 -11.16 6.81
CA SER A 173 -3.68 -10.65 7.01
C SER A 173 -3.43 -9.33 6.29
N THR A 174 -3.91 -9.20 5.04
CA THR A 174 -3.85 -7.94 4.28
C THR A 174 -4.62 -6.84 4.98
N ALA A 175 -5.83 -7.13 5.46
CA ALA A 175 -6.63 -6.18 6.25
C ALA A 175 -5.90 -5.72 7.52
N THR A 176 -5.28 -6.66 8.25
CA THR A 176 -4.52 -6.37 9.47
C THR A 176 -3.33 -5.46 9.19
N PHE A 177 -2.53 -5.79 8.17
CA PHE A 177 -1.36 -5.00 7.79
C PHE A 177 -1.76 -3.59 7.30
N LEU A 178 -2.78 -3.48 6.45
CA LEU A 178 -3.22 -2.19 5.94
C LEU A 178 -3.89 -1.33 7.03
N SER A 179 -4.59 -1.93 7.98
CA SER A 179 -5.12 -1.23 9.16
C SER A 179 -3.98 -0.64 9.99
N PHE A 180 -2.92 -1.42 10.26
CA PHE A 180 -1.72 -0.94 10.94
C PHE A 180 -1.04 0.19 10.17
N LEU A 181 -0.84 0.03 8.85
CA LEU A 181 -0.23 1.04 7.99
C LEU A 181 -1.04 2.34 8.00
N CYS A 182 -2.36 2.26 7.84
CA CYS A 182 -3.25 3.42 7.90
C CYS A 182 -3.19 4.10 9.27
N THR A 183 -3.09 3.32 10.36
CA THR A 183 -2.94 3.87 11.72
C THR A 183 -1.65 4.67 11.85
N ALA A 184 -0.52 4.12 11.40
CA ALA A 184 0.78 4.80 11.44
C ALA A 184 0.79 6.09 10.59
N VAL A 185 0.16 6.04 9.41
CA VAL A 185 0.02 7.20 8.52
C VAL A 185 -0.89 8.27 9.11
N LEU A 186 -2.06 7.90 9.63
CA LEU A 186 -3.00 8.87 10.21
C LEU A 186 -2.44 9.46 11.51
N PHE A 187 -1.72 8.67 12.31
CA PHE A 187 -0.94 9.19 13.44
C PHE A 187 0.04 10.27 12.96
N LYS A 188 0.85 9.99 11.93
CA LYS A 188 1.75 10.97 11.35
C LYS A 188 1.00 12.19 10.78
N HIS A 189 -0.15 11.98 10.15
CA HIS A 189 -1.00 13.06 9.62
C HIS A 189 -1.45 14.03 10.72
N CYS A 190 -1.71 13.53 11.93
CA CYS A 190 -2.07 14.37 13.07
C CYS A 190 -0.88 15.21 13.57
N ILE A 191 0.30 14.61 13.72
CA ILE A 191 1.46 15.26 14.35
C ILE A 191 2.40 15.96 13.37
N ALA A 192 2.21 15.79 12.05
CA ALA A 192 3.18 16.23 11.06
C ALA A 192 3.63 17.67 11.31
N LEU A 193 4.95 17.87 11.28
CA LEU A 193 5.54 19.19 11.36
C LEU A 193 6.82 19.15 10.55
N GLU A 194 6.93 20.05 9.59
CA GLU A 194 8.17 20.26 8.85
C GLU A 194 8.40 21.75 8.66
N ASN A 195 9.57 22.21 9.06
CA ASN A 195 10.03 23.59 8.92
C ASN A 195 11.37 23.56 8.19
N GLN A 196 11.40 24.05 6.95
CA GLN A 196 12.60 24.13 6.13
C GLN A 196 13.04 25.59 6.00
N LEU A 197 14.20 25.91 6.58
CA LEU A 197 14.80 27.24 6.46
C LEU A 197 15.74 27.28 5.25
N PRO A 198 15.46 28.12 4.22
CA PRO A 198 16.22 28.14 2.97
C PRO A 198 17.65 28.64 3.15
N THR A 199 17.86 29.59 4.08
CA THR A 199 19.18 30.18 4.35
C THR A 199 20.20 29.18 4.88
N MET A 200 19.76 28.15 5.61
CA MET A 200 20.65 27.13 6.19
C MET A 200 20.59 25.78 5.46
N LYS A 201 19.63 25.57 4.54
CA LYS A 201 19.28 24.25 3.98
C LYS A 201 19.02 23.20 5.07
N VAL A 202 18.59 23.65 6.25
CA VAL A 202 18.27 22.81 7.40
C VAL A 202 16.75 22.69 7.51
N ALA A 203 16.28 21.46 7.66
CA ALA A 203 14.88 21.13 7.84
C ALA A 203 14.69 20.42 9.18
N GLN A 204 13.81 20.94 10.03
CA GLN A 204 13.30 20.19 11.17
C GLN A 204 12.06 19.44 10.70
N VAL A 205 12.07 18.11 10.80
CA VAL A 205 11.02 17.24 10.27
C VAL A 205 10.65 16.18 11.31
N PHE A 206 9.36 15.92 11.47
CA PHE A 206 8.89 14.74 12.20
C PHE A 206 8.81 13.52 11.30
N THR A 207 9.61 12.51 11.62
CA THR A 207 9.66 11.23 10.91
C THR A 207 9.09 10.12 11.78
N LEU A 208 8.53 9.07 11.17
CA LEU A 208 8.17 7.87 11.93
C LEU A 208 9.43 7.30 12.60
N ASN A 209 9.29 6.78 13.82
CA ASN A 209 10.40 6.19 14.55
C ASN A 209 10.86 4.87 13.88
N GLY A 210 12.08 4.43 14.21
CA GLY A 210 12.66 3.22 13.63
C GLY A 210 11.80 1.96 13.84
N ALA A 211 11.12 1.85 14.99
CA ALA A 211 10.25 0.70 15.29
C ALA A 211 9.02 0.64 14.36
N THR A 212 8.35 1.76 14.13
CA THR A 212 7.21 1.85 13.20
C THR A 212 7.65 1.48 11.78
N ILE A 213 8.79 2.02 11.34
CA ILE A 213 9.34 1.73 10.01
C ILE A 213 9.71 0.24 9.88
N ALA A 214 10.31 -0.35 10.91
CA ALA A 214 10.62 -1.78 10.94
C ALA A 214 9.35 -2.64 10.83
N GLY A 215 8.29 -2.29 11.57
CA GLY A 215 7.00 -2.96 11.49
C GLY A 215 6.38 -2.90 10.10
N ILE A 216 6.39 -1.71 9.47
CA ILE A 216 5.91 -1.52 8.09
C ILE A 216 6.74 -2.39 7.13
N THR A 217 8.07 -2.37 7.26
CA THR A 217 8.98 -3.06 6.34
C THR A 217 8.84 -4.58 6.43
N ILE A 218 8.88 -5.13 7.66
CA ILE A 218 8.73 -6.58 7.91
C ILE A 218 7.35 -7.05 7.45
N GLY A 219 6.29 -6.30 7.79
CA GLY A 219 4.92 -6.62 7.38
C GLY A 219 4.76 -6.61 5.85
N ALA A 220 5.30 -5.59 5.17
CA ALA A 220 5.22 -5.46 3.72
C ALA A 220 5.95 -6.60 3.01
N ILE A 221 7.20 -6.91 3.42
CA ILE A 221 7.98 -7.99 2.82
C ILE A 221 7.28 -9.33 3.01
N ALA A 222 6.83 -9.65 4.23
CA ALA A 222 6.12 -10.89 4.51
C ALA A 222 4.82 -11.01 3.70
N LEU A 223 4.05 -9.92 3.57
CA LEU A 223 2.82 -9.91 2.79
C LEU A 223 3.09 -10.09 1.29
N LEU A 224 4.08 -9.39 0.72
CA LEU A 224 4.47 -9.53 -0.68
C LEU A 224 4.92 -10.97 -1.00
N MET A 225 5.76 -11.56 -0.15
CA MET A 225 6.19 -12.95 -0.30
C MET A 225 5.00 -13.92 -0.21
N SER A 226 4.02 -13.63 0.65
CA SER A 226 2.79 -14.41 0.74
C SER A 226 1.95 -14.34 -0.53
N ILE A 227 1.78 -13.14 -1.12
CA ILE A 227 1.07 -12.93 -2.39
C ILE A 227 1.75 -13.67 -3.53
N VAL A 228 3.09 -13.59 -3.62
CA VAL A 228 3.88 -14.29 -4.64
C VAL A 228 3.70 -15.80 -4.51
N ALA A 229 3.87 -16.35 -3.31
CA ALA A 229 3.71 -17.79 -3.06
C ALA A 229 2.29 -18.29 -3.41
N ASN A 230 1.25 -17.53 -3.04
CA ASN A 230 -0.14 -17.85 -3.38
C ASN A 230 -0.39 -17.82 -4.90
N THR A 231 0.17 -16.82 -5.58
CA THR A 231 0.04 -16.67 -7.04
C THR A 231 0.72 -17.83 -7.77
N VAL A 232 1.95 -18.18 -7.38
CA VAL A 232 2.68 -19.32 -7.97
C VAL A 232 1.96 -20.64 -7.73
N ALA A 233 1.36 -20.83 -6.55
CA ALA A 233 0.57 -22.03 -6.24
C ALA A 233 -0.64 -22.17 -7.17
N LYS A 234 -1.38 -21.07 -7.39
CA LYS A 234 -2.55 -21.03 -8.28
C LYS A 234 -2.20 -21.28 -9.75
N VAL A 235 -1.09 -20.75 -10.26
CA VAL A 235 -0.63 -21.01 -11.64
C VAL A 235 -0.34 -22.50 -11.83
N LYS A 236 0.27 -23.15 -10.84
CA LYS A 236 0.58 -24.59 -10.89
C LYS A 236 -0.66 -25.49 -10.82
N GLU A 237 -1.77 -25.00 -10.30
CA GLU A 237 -3.06 -25.72 -10.28
C GLU A 237 -3.82 -25.64 -11.61
N GLY A 238 -3.21 -25.07 -12.65
CA GLY A 238 -3.80 -25.04 -14.00
C GLY A 238 -4.59 -23.76 -14.31
N ASN A 239 -4.55 -22.74 -13.44
CA ASN A 239 -5.09 -21.43 -13.81
C ASN A 239 -4.24 -20.80 -14.92
N SER A 240 -4.91 -20.17 -15.89
CA SER A 240 -4.22 -19.53 -17.01
C SER A 240 -3.33 -18.38 -16.52
N CYS A 241 -2.03 -18.51 -16.78
CA CYS A 241 -1.02 -17.52 -16.40
C CYS A 241 -1.38 -16.11 -16.90
N GLY A 242 -1.95 -16.01 -18.12
CA GLY A 242 -2.40 -14.74 -18.71
C GLY A 242 -3.48 -14.02 -17.91
N ARG A 243 -4.51 -14.75 -17.44
CA ARG A 243 -5.60 -14.18 -16.65
C ARG A 243 -5.17 -13.78 -15.23
N MET A 244 -4.23 -14.55 -14.67
CA MET A 244 -3.63 -14.20 -13.38
C MET A 244 -2.73 -12.96 -13.49
N LEU A 245 -1.99 -12.82 -14.60
CA LEU A 245 -1.17 -11.66 -14.86
C LEU A 245 -2.02 -10.40 -15.08
N SER A 246 -3.11 -10.48 -15.84
CA SER A 246 -4.02 -9.34 -16.02
C SER A 246 -4.66 -8.90 -14.70
N ASP A 247 -5.07 -9.85 -13.85
CA ASP A 247 -5.62 -9.56 -12.52
C ASP A 247 -4.57 -8.93 -11.59
N ALA A 248 -3.34 -9.45 -11.60
CA ALA A 248 -2.24 -8.91 -10.81
C ALA A 248 -1.83 -7.50 -11.25
N VAL A 249 -1.82 -7.23 -12.57
CA VAL A 249 -1.51 -5.89 -13.11
C VAL A 249 -2.60 -4.90 -12.75
N ALA A 250 -3.87 -5.27 -12.92
CA ALA A 250 -5.00 -4.39 -12.65
C ALA A 250 -5.14 -4.07 -11.15
N THR A 251 -4.97 -5.06 -10.27
CA THR A 251 -4.95 -4.85 -8.81
C THR A 251 -3.68 -4.13 -8.34
N GLY A 252 -2.54 -4.43 -8.94
CA GLY A 252 -1.26 -3.78 -8.64
C GLY A 252 -1.27 -2.29 -8.94
N PHE A 253 -1.84 -1.88 -10.09
CA PHE A 253 -1.98 -0.47 -10.45
C PHE A 253 -2.81 0.31 -9.44
N LEU A 254 -3.98 -0.21 -9.06
CA LEU A 254 -4.81 0.36 -7.99
C LEU A 254 -4.08 0.39 -6.64
N GLY A 255 -3.30 -0.68 -6.35
CA GLY A 255 -2.39 -0.79 -5.21
C GLY A 255 -1.41 0.37 -5.11
N ILE A 256 -0.70 0.66 -6.19
CA ILE A 256 0.29 1.73 -6.24
C ILE A 256 -0.39 3.08 -5.99
N ILE A 257 -1.52 3.36 -6.62
CA ILE A 257 -2.23 4.63 -6.42
C ILE A 257 -2.68 4.79 -4.97
N ALA A 258 -3.22 3.74 -4.35
CA ALA A 258 -3.63 3.79 -2.95
C ALA A 258 -2.46 3.94 -1.98
N VAL A 259 -1.31 3.30 -2.25
CA VAL A 259 -0.09 3.50 -1.45
C VAL A 259 0.40 4.93 -1.57
N VAL A 260 0.38 5.52 -2.77
CA VAL A 260 0.73 6.94 -2.98
C VAL A 260 -0.22 7.83 -2.19
N LEU A 261 -1.54 7.61 -2.30
CA LEU A 261 -2.55 8.35 -1.54
C LEU A 261 -2.27 8.32 -0.04
N VAL A 262 -2.13 7.12 0.54
CA VAL A 262 -1.87 6.93 1.97
C VAL A 262 -0.54 7.58 2.36
N SER A 263 0.49 7.48 1.53
CA SER A 263 1.78 8.15 1.78
C SER A 263 1.66 9.68 1.78
N MET A 264 0.82 10.25 0.92
CA MET A 264 0.59 11.70 0.88
C MET A 264 -0.12 12.21 2.13
N LEU A 265 -1.01 11.41 2.74
CA LEU A 265 -1.62 11.77 4.03
C LEU A 265 -0.56 11.89 5.13
N ALA A 266 0.47 11.05 5.10
CA ALA A 266 1.57 11.09 6.06
C ALA A 266 2.41 12.39 5.97
N LYS A 267 2.25 13.20 4.92
CA LYS A 267 2.92 14.50 4.80
C LYS A 267 2.24 15.59 5.66
N GLY A 268 0.96 15.43 6.00
CA GLY A 268 0.21 16.39 6.81
C GLY A 268 -0.99 16.99 6.06
N VAL A 269 -1.61 17.99 6.66
CA VAL A 269 -2.82 18.67 6.17
C VAL A 269 -2.47 19.74 5.14
N PHE A 270 -1.46 20.55 5.45
CA PHE A 270 -1.19 21.78 4.72
C PHE A 270 0.30 22.10 4.67
N THR A 271 0.74 22.66 3.54
CA THR A 271 2.11 23.16 3.35
C THR A 271 2.08 24.49 2.60
N TYR A 272 2.84 25.47 3.08
CA TYR A 272 3.02 26.76 2.42
C TYR A 272 4.48 27.19 2.44
N VAL A 273 4.82 28.12 1.54
CA VAL A 273 6.11 28.79 1.47
C VAL A 273 5.89 30.28 1.73
N ASP A 274 6.55 30.83 2.76
CA ASP A 274 6.46 32.24 3.10
C ASP A 274 7.36 33.12 2.22
N SER A 275 7.29 34.44 2.39
CA SER A 275 8.11 35.42 1.66
C SER A 275 9.62 35.29 1.89
N ASN A 276 10.03 34.57 2.92
CA ASN A 276 11.44 34.28 3.20
C ASN A 276 11.89 32.96 2.57
N ASP A 277 11.09 32.35 1.68
CA ASP A 277 11.26 31.02 1.09
C ASP A 277 11.22 29.87 2.14
N THR A 278 10.71 30.13 3.35
CA THR A 278 10.59 29.12 4.41
C THR A 278 9.40 28.22 4.12
N THR A 279 9.65 26.91 4.02
CA THR A 279 8.59 25.92 3.80
C THR A 279 8.10 25.38 5.13
N MET A 280 6.81 25.59 5.41
CA MET A 280 6.15 25.11 6.62
C MET A 280 5.08 24.08 6.26
N THR A 281 5.09 22.93 6.92
CA THR A 281 4.09 21.87 6.79
C THR A 281 3.50 21.54 8.15
N TYR A 282 2.18 21.46 8.22
CA TYR A 282 1.44 21.16 9.43
C TYR A 282 0.52 19.95 9.23
N GLY A 283 0.60 19.04 10.19
CA GLY A 283 -0.42 18.04 10.49
C GLY A 283 -1.57 18.67 11.26
N LEU A 284 -2.63 17.89 11.49
CA LEU A 284 -3.88 18.46 12.00
C LEU A 284 -3.76 19.00 13.43
N SER A 285 -3.17 18.22 14.34
CA SER A 285 -2.98 18.64 15.73
C SER A 285 -1.97 19.78 15.83
N SER A 286 -0.88 19.71 15.06
CA SER A 286 0.11 20.78 14.98
C SER A 286 -0.47 22.08 14.40
N LEU A 287 -1.37 22.00 13.42
CA LEU A 287 -2.09 23.16 12.86
C LEU A 287 -3.01 23.80 13.90
N LEU A 288 -3.78 23.02 14.65
CA LEU A 288 -4.66 23.54 15.69
C LEU A 288 -3.87 24.13 16.87
N MET A 289 -2.71 23.56 17.19
CA MET A 289 -1.79 24.14 18.16
C MET A 289 -1.24 25.49 17.68
N GLU A 290 -0.81 25.58 16.42
CA GLU A 290 -0.37 26.82 15.80
C GLU A 290 -1.49 27.87 15.83
N ILE A 291 -2.73 27.50 15.46
CA ILE A 291 -3.90 28.39 15.51
C ILE A 291 -4.14 28.91 16.94
N SER A 292 -4.09 28.03 17.93
CA SER A 292 -4.26 28.39 19.34
C SER A 292 -3.21 29.41 19.81
N SER A 293 -1.97 29.28 19.34
CA SER A 293 -0.89 30.21 19.70
C SER A 293 -0.94 31.53 18.90
N ALA A 294 -1.11 31.45 17.58
CA ALA A 294 -0.96 32.59 16.67
C ALA A 294 -2.17 33.53 16.70
N PHE A 295 -3.38 33.02 16.94
CA PHE A 295 -4.62 33.80 16.93
C PHE A 295 -5.19 34.02 18.34
N SER A 296 -4.33 34.00 19.37
CA SER A 296 -4.66 34.17 20.79
C SER A 296 -5.66 35.31 21.06
N SER A 297 -5.49 36.46 20.41
CA SER A 297 -6.34 37.65 20.55
C SER A 297 -7.62 37.64 19.69
N GLU A 298 -7.66 36.84 18.63
CA GLU A 298 -8.76 36.80 17.65
C GLU A 298 -9.71 35.62 17.89
N LEU A 299 -9.31 34.65 18.72
CA LEU A 299 -10.14 33.52 19.17
C LEU A 299 -11.41 33.93 19.94
N SER A 300 -11.60 35.23 20.21
CA SER A 300 -12.89 35.78 20.65
C SER A 300 -13.97 35.70 19.56
N ASP A 301 -13.60 35.61 18.28
CA ASP A 301 -14.54 35.32 17.20
C ASP A 301 -14.88 33.82 17.17
N LEU A 302 -15.97 33.48 17.86
CA LEU A 302 -16.48 32.12 17.98
C LEU A 302 -16.75 31.46 16.61
N SER A 303 -17.08 32.26 15.58
CA SER A 303 -17.42 31.74 14.25
C SER A 303 -16.20 31.16 13.52
N LEU A 304 -15.07 31.85 13.61
CA LEU A 304 -13.81 31.43 13.01
C LEU A 304 -13.30 30.13 13.66
N VAL A 305 -13.32 30.08 14.99
CA VAL A 305 -12.89 28.92 15.78
C VAL A 305 -13.76 27.70 15.47
N SER A 306 -15.09 27.88 15.45
CA SER A 306 -16.03 26.82 15.12
C SER A 306 -15.78 26.23 13.73
N ASN A 307 -15.50 27.08 12.74
CA ASN A 307 -15.20 26.63 11.38
C ASN A 307 -13.93 25.77 11.30
N PHE A 308 -12.83 26.17 11.94
CA PHE A 308 -11.61 25.36 11.97
C PHE A 308 -11.84 24.00 12.62
N ILE A 309 -12.56 23.95 13.74
CA ILE A 309 -12.87 22.73 14.46
C ILE A 309 -13.75 21.79 13.62
N ILE A 310 -14.84 22.30 13.05
CA ILE A 310 -15.79 21.51 12.26
C ILE A 310 -15.10 20.91 11.03
N ILE A 311 -14.38 21.74 10.25
CA ILE A 311 -13.73 21.27 9.02
C ILE A 311 -12.63 20.26 9.36
N SER A 312 -11.88 20.47 10.45
CA SER A 312 -10.87 19.52 10.94
C SER A 312 -11.47 18.18 11.33
N ALA A 313 -12.58 18.19 12.07
CA ALA A 313 -13.28 16.98 12.48
C ALA A 313 -13.82 16.20 11.27
N VAL A 314 -14.44 16.89 10.31
CA VAL A 314 -14.93 16.27 9.07
C VAL A 314 -13.77 15.69 8.25
N ALA A 315 -12.65 16.40 8.13
CA ALA A 315 -11.48 15.90 7.42
C ALA A 315 -10.95 14.59 8.03
N VAL A 316 -10.87 14.49 9.36
CA VAL A 316 -10.46 13.25 10.05
C VAL A 316 -11.42 12.10 9.77
N VAL A 317 -12.74 12.34 9.87
CA VAL A 317 -13.75 11.32 9.59
C VAL A 317 -13.63 10.81 8.15
N VAL A 318 -13.46 11.72 7.18
CA VAL A 318 -13.28 11.36 5.77
C VAL A 318 -11.97 10.60 5.55
N ALA A 319 -10.87 10.97 6.23
CA ALA A 319 -9.60 10.26 6.16
C ALA A 319 -9.71 8.82 6.69
N ILE A 320 -10.33 8.64 7.87
CA ILE A 320 -10.59 7.32 8.46
C ILE A 320 -11.47 6.47 7.54
N ALA A 321 -12.56 7.04 7.01
CA ALA A 321 -13.45 6.35 6.08
C ALA A 321 -12.71 5.91 4.81
N THR A 322 -11.91 6.80 4.22
CA THR A 322 -11.12 6.51 3.01
C THR A 322 -10.12 5.39 3.25
N CYS A 323 -9.35 5.45 4.35
CA CYS A 323 -8.41 4.39 4.74
C CYS A 323 -9.10 3.04 4.97
N THR A 324 -10.28 3.06 5.60
CA THR A 324 -11.07 1.85 5.87
C THR A 324 -11.59 1.23 4.57
N LEU A 325 -12.16 2.04 3.68
CA LEU A 325 -12.67 1.58 2.37
C LEU A 325 -11.56 0.95 1.53
N LEU A 326 -10.39 1.59 1.46
CA LEU A 326 -9.23 1.04 0.74
C LEU A 326 -8.72 -0.25 1.37
N THR A 327 -8.62 -0.30 2.70
CA THR A 327 -8.22 -1.52 3.43
C THR A 327 -9.14 -2.69 3.10
N VAL A 328 -10.47 -2.48 3.13
CA VAL A 328 -11.46 -3.51 2.79
C VAL A 328 -11.39 -3.88 1.31
N ALA A 329 -11.20 -2.92 0.41
CA ALA A 329 -11.05 -3.16 -1.03
C ALA A 329 -9.85 -4.08 -1.30
N PHE A 330 -8.68 -3.78 -0.75
CA PHE A 330 -7.49 -4.60 -0.93
C PHE A 330 -7.61 -5.97 -0.28
N ALA A 331 -8.14 -6.05 0.94
CA ALA A 331 -8.39 -7.32 1.59
C ALA A 331 -9.28 -8.25 0.74
N LYS A 332 -10.32 -7.69 0.09
CA LYS A 332 -11.17 -8.43 -0.84
C LYS A 332 -10.41 -8.85 -2.10
N THR A 333 -9.60 -7.98 -2.70
CA THR A 333 -8.78 -8.35 -3.88
C THR A 333 -7.80 -9.48 -3.59
N ALA A 334 -7.18 -9.48 -2.40
CA ALA A 334 -6.23 -10.51 -1.99
C ALA A 334 -6.88 -11.89 -1.82
N GLY A 335 -8.20 -11.93 -1.60
CA GLY A 335 -8.99 -13.16 -1.43
C GLY A 335 -9.81 -13.59 -2.63
N ALA A 336 -9.95 -12.75 -3.65
CA ALA A 336 -10.93 -12.96 -4.70
C ALA A 336 -10.57 -14.15 -5.60
N SER A 337 -11.45 -15.16 -5.57
CA SER A 337 -11.57 -16.22 -6.57
C SER A 337 -12.98 -16.26 -7.19
N GLU A 338 -13.91 -15.36 -6.81
CA GLU A 338 -15.34 -15.46 -7.19
C GLU A 338 -15.93 -14.18 -7.81
N LYS A 339 -16.78 -14.37 -8.84
CA LYS A 339 -17.43 -13.33 -9.65
C LYS A 339 -18.23 -12.32 -8.80
N VAL A 340 -18.90 -12.74 -7.71
CA VAL A 340 -19.75 -11.88 -6.85
C VAL A 340 -18.94 -10.84 -6.05
N THR A 341 -17.65 -11.09 -5.80
CA THR A 341 -16.78 -10.13 -5.09
C THR A 341 -16.32 -8.92 -5.93
N GLN A 342 -16.56 -8.92 -7.25
CA GLN A 342 -15.97 -7.93 -8.17
C GLN A 342 -16.67 -6.56 -8.14
N GLN A 343 -18.00 -6.53 -8.25
CA GLN A 343 -18.75 -5.26 -8.24
C GLN A 343 -18.62 -4.52 -6.90
N SER A 344 -18.69 -5.25 -5.78
CA SER A 344 -18.50 -4.66 -4.45
C SER A 344 -17.09 -4.08 -4.27
N THR A 345 -16.06 -4.71 -4.84
CA THR A 345 -14.67 -4.22 -4.75
C THR A 345 -14.45 -2.95 -5.56
N VAL A 346 -15.00 -2.88 -6.78
CA VAL A 346 -14.94 -1.67 -7.62
C VAL A 346 -15.63 -0.49 -6.93
N LEU A 347 -16.81 -0.72 -6.33
CA LEU A 347 -17.52 0.33 -5.58
C LEU A 347 -16.68 0.85 -4.39
N LEU A 348 -15.99 -0.03 -3.66
CA LEU A 348 -15.14 0.40 -2.54
C LEU A 348 -13.98 1.29 -3.01
N PHE A 349 -13.35 0.99 -4.14
CA PHE A 349 -12.32 1.88 -4.71
C PHE A 349 -12.90 3.20 -5.19
N ILE A 350 -14.10 3.19 -5.77
CA ILE A 350 -14.80 4.41 -6.21
C ILE A 350 -15.09 5.32 -5.01
N PHE A 351 -15.70 4.78 -3.94
CA PHE A 351 -15.99 5.55 -2.74
C PHE A 351 -14.71 5.99 -2.01
N GLY A 352 -13.66 5.18 -2.02
CA GLY A 352 -12.33 5.57 -1.52
C GLY A 352 -11.74 6.74 -2.32
N GLY A 353 -11.87 6.72 -3.66
CA GLY A 353 -11.43 7.82 -4.52
C GLY A 353 -12.21 9.12 -4.30
N LEU A 354 -13.53 9.04 -4.14
CA LEU A 354 -14.38 10.18 -3.79
C LEU A 354 -14.03 10.75 -2.40
N GLY A 355 -13.82 9.86 -1.41
CA GLY A 355 -13.38 10.26 -0.08
C GLY A 355 -12.04 11.00 -0.10
N ALA A 356 -11.07 10.52 -0.89
CA ALA A 356 -9.81 11.22 -1.11
C ALA A 356 -10.00 12.61 -1.72
N MET A 357 -10.85 12.75 -2.73
CA MET A 357 -11.12 14.06 -3.34
C MET A 357 -11.74 15.05 -2.34
N ILE A 358 -12.73 14.59 -1.54
CA ILE A 358 -13.36 15.41 -0.50
C ILE A 358 -12.33 15.82 0.55
N LEU A 359 -11.49 14.87 0.99
CA LEU A 359 -10.44 15.13 1.96
C LEU A 359 -9.45 16.18 1.46
N GLY A 360 -8.99 16.05 0.22
CA GLY A 360 -8.10 17.04 -0.38
C GLY A 360 -8.76 18.42 -0.50
N ALA A 361 -10.04 18.51 -0.84
CA ALA A 361 -10.77 19.78 -0.84
C ALA A 361 -10.83 20.41 0.56
N LEU A 362 -11.13 19.62 1.60
CA LEU A 362 -11.16 20.08 2.99
C LEU A 362 -9.78 20.58 3.46
N MET A 363 -8.71 19.88 3.08
CA MET A 363 -7.33 20.30 3.36
C MET A 363 -6.99 21.65 2.69
N ILE A 364 -7.46 21.89 1.46
CA ILE A 364 -7.30 23.20 0.78
C ILE A 364 -8.05 24.29 1.55
N VAL A 365 -9.30 24.04 1.95
CA VAL A 365 -10.11 25.02 2.68
C VAL A 365 -9.47 25.35 4.04
N LEU A 366 -9.02 24.34 4.80
CA LEU A 366 -8.30 24.56 6.07
C LEU A 366 -7.06 25.41 5.89
N GLY A 367 -6.25 25.11 4.88
CA GLY A 367 -5.05 25.87 4.54
C GLY A 367 -5.36 27.33 4.16
N GLY A 368 -6.38 27.53 3.32
CA GLY A 368 -6.82 28.85 2.90
C GLY A 368 -7.29 29.71 4.08
N LEU A 369 -8.16 29.15 4.93
CA LEU A 369 -8.63 29.82 6.15
C LEU A 369 -7.46 30.21 7.06
N PHE A 370 -6.52 29.29 7.30
CA PHE A 370 -5.35 29.56 8.13
C PHE A 370 -4.50 30.71 7.57
N LEU A 371 -4.20 30.69 6.26
CA LEU A 371 -3.38 31.74 5.64
C LEU A 371 -4.06 33.10 5.65
N THR A 372 -5.37 33.17 5.39
CA THR A 372 -6.12 34.43 5.41
C THR A 372 -6.10 35.11 6.77
N GLN A 373 -5.95 34.35 7.85
CA GLN A 373 -5.84 34.88 9.20
C GLN A 373 -4.37 35.20 9.54
N LYS A 374 -3.43 34.30 9.20
CA LYS A 374 -2.01 34.48 9.52
C LYS A 374 -1.38 35.67 8.81
N TYR A 375 -1.85 35.95 7.58
CA TYR A 375 -1.28 36.98 6.73
C TYR A 375 -2.38 37.92 6.24
N SER A 376 -2.24 39.21 6.57
CA SER A 376 -3.18 40.26 6.14
C SER A 376 -3.13 40.55 4.64
N THR A 377 -2.03 40.21 3.97
CA THR A 377 -1.81 40.39 2.53
C THR A 377 -1.17 39.15 1.90
N TYR A 378 -1.70 38.71 0.76
CA TYR A 378 -1.23 37.52 0.02
C TYR A 378 0.21 37.63 -0.50
N GLU A 379 0.83 38.81 -0.48
CA GLU A 379 2.23 39.01 -0.91
C GLU A 379 3.25 38.28 -0.01
N SER A 380 2.84 37.88 1.19
CA SER A 380 3.68 37.18 2.16
C SER A 380 3.71 35.66 1.98
N VAL A 381 2.95 35.10 1.02
CA VAL A 381 2.92 33.67 0.69
C VAL A 381 3.28 33.49 -0.79
N ILE A 382 4.46 32.93 -1.04
CA ILE A 382 4.99 32.74 -2.41
C ILE A 382 4.29 31.57 -3.11
N ARG A 383 4.01 30.48 -2.38
CA ARG A 383 3.38 29.28 -2.95
C ARG A 383 2.69 28.42 -1.90
N ILE A 384 1.53 27.87 -2.28
CA ILE A 384 0.88 26.77 -1.56
C ILE A 384 1.27 25.47 -2.28
N VAL A 385 2.09 24.64 -1.65
CA VAL A 385 2.59 23.37 -2.23
C VAL A 385 1.85 22.22 -1.59
N THR A 386 0.69 21.84 -2.11
CA THR A 386 -0.26 21.10 -1.30
C THR A 386 -0.15 19.57 -1.43
N PRO A 387 0.06 18.83 -0.32
CA PRO A 387 -0.27 17.41 -0.24
C PRO A 387 -1.71 17.13 -0.70
N SER A 388 -2.62 18.09 -0.49
CA SER A 388 -4.02 17.97 -0.86
C SER A 388 -4.28 17.88 -2.37
N VAL A 389 -3.49 18.54 -3.23
CA VAL A 389 -3.63 18.41 -4.69
C VAL A 389 -3.26 16.99 -5.13
N PHE A 390 -2.19 16.43 -4.56
CA PHE A 390 -1.80 15.05 -4.81
C PHE A 390 -2.84 14.05 -4.29
N VAL A 391 -3.47 14.34 -3.16
CA VAL A 391 -4.59 13.54 -2.62
C VAL A 391 -5.79 13.56 -3.57
N ILE A 392 -6.16 14.73 -4.12
CA ILE A 392 -7.24 14.85 -5.12
C ILE A 392 -6.89 14.08 -6.40
N ILE A 393 -5.68 14.30 -6.94
CA ILE A 393 -5.23 13.61 -8.16
C ILE A 393 -5.23 12.10 -7.95
N SER A 394 -4.75 11.62 -6.80
CA SER A 394 -4.78 10.19 -6.46
C SER A 394 -6.22 9.66 -6.36
N GLY A 395 -7.15 10.45 -5.82
CA GLY A 395 -8.58 10.13 -5.82
C GLY A 395 -9.17 9.99 -7.23
N ILE A 396 -8.85 10.93 -8.13
CA ILE A 396 -9.25 10.87 -9.55
C ILE A 396 -8.64 9.63 -10.23
N LEU A 397 -7.36 9.35 -9.98
CA LEU A 397 -6.70 8.17 -10.53
C LEU A 397 -7.30 6.87 -10.02
N LEU A 398 -7.76 6.80 -8.76
CA LEU A 398 -8.50 5.65 -8.24
C LEU A 398 -9.85 5.49 -8.94
N LEU A 399 -10.57 6.57 -9.22
CA LEU A 399 -11.82 6.52 -9.99
C LEU A 399 -11.60 5.99 -11.41
N VAL A 400 -10.67 6.59 -12.14
CA VAL A 400 -10.34 6.18 -13.51
C VAL A 400 -9.81 4.75 -13.51
N GLY A 401 -8.90 4.41 -12.60
CA GLY A 401 -8.35 3.08 -12.43
C GLY A 401 -9.42 2.03 -12.12
N SER A 402 -10.46 2.38 -11.37
CA SER A 402 -11.58 1.49 -11.07
C SER A 402 -12.45 1.20 -12.29
N VAL A 403 -12.65 2.19 -13.16
CA VAL A 403 -13.35 2.00 -14.44
C VAL A 403 -12.51 1.12 -15.37
N VAL A 404 -11.21 1.39 -15.49
CA VAL A 404 -10.27 0.58 -16.29
C VAL A 404 -10.21 -0.86 -15.76
N TYR A 405 -10.13 -1.04 -14.44
CA TYR A 405 -10.18 -2.35 -13.79
C TYR A 405 -11.43 -3.14 -14.17
N ARG A 406 -12.59 -2.47 -14.18
CA ARG A 406 -13.85 -3.08 -14.60
C ARG A 406 -13.82 -3.50 -16.07
N VAL A 407 -13.30 -2.64 -16.96
CA VAL A 407 -13.24 -2.91 -18.41
C VAL A 407 -12.28 -4.05 -18.74
N ILE A 408 -11.10 -4.10 -18.13
CA ILE A 408 -10.10 -5.15 -18.40
C ILE A 408 -10.63 -6.54 -17.98
N ARG A 409 -11.42 -6.59 -16.90
CA ARG A 409 -11.83 -7.85 -16.27
C ARG A 409 -13.16 -8.41 -16.79
N PHE A 410 -14.01 -7.58 -17.41
CA PHE A 410 -15.28 -8.02 -18.02
C PHE A 410 -15.15 -8.96 -19.24
N PRO A 411 -14.25 -8.74 -20.23
CA PRO A 411 -14.16 -9.62 -21.39
C PRO A 411 -13.61 -11.02 -21.07
N ALA A 412 -12.75 -11.13 -20.05
CA ALA A 412 -12.16 -12.42 -19.62
C ALA A 412 -13.17 -13.37 -18.92
N ASP A 413 -14.35 -12.88 -18.53
CA ASP A 413 -15.40 -13.67 -17.88
C ASP A 413 -16.43 -14.23 -18.87
N ASN A 414 -16.70 -13.53 -19.99
CA ASN A 414 -17.62 -13.98 -21.03
C ASN A 414 -17.05 -15.17 -21.83
N GLU A 415 -15.73 -15.17 -22.06
CA GLU A 415 -15.02 -16.22 -22.78
C GLU A 415 -15.12 -17.60 -22.08
N LYS A 416 -15.27 -17.62 -20.74
CA LYS A 416 -15.51 -18.84 -19.95
C LYS A 416 -16.95 -19.31 -19.96
N ASP A 417 -17.91 -18.40 -20.04
CA ASP A 417 -19.32 -18.78 -20.08
C ASP A 417 -19.66 -19.36 -21.47
N GLU A 418 -19.05 -18.87 -22.55
CA GLU A 418 -19.20 -19.45 -23.90
C GLU A 418 -18.55 -20.84 -24.03
N THR A 419 -17.35 -21.06 -23.47
CA THR A 419 -16.70 -22.39 -23.52
C THR A 419 -17.43 -23.44 -22.69
N ASN A 420 -17.92 -23.10 -21.48
CA ASN A 420 -18.73 -24.02 -20.69
C ASN A 420 -20.08 -24.32 -21.36
N THR A 421 -20.69 -23.35 -22.04
CA THR A 421 -21.95 -23.56 -22.78
C THR A 421 -21.73 -24.43 -24.02
N ALA A 422 -20.61 -24.26 -24.72
CA ALA A 422 -20.23 -25.08 -25.87
C ALA A 422 -19.90 -26.55 -25.46
N GLU A 423 -19.19 -26.77 -24.36
CA GLU A 423 -18.91 -28.12 -23.84
C GLU A 423 -20.19 -28.83 -23.36
N THR A 424 -21.13 -28.08 -22.77
CA THR A 424 -22.43 -28.63 -22.34
C THR A 424 -23.33 -28.96 -23.54
N GLN A 425 -23.25 -28.19 -24.63
CA GLN A 425 -23.98 -28.47 -25.87
C GLN A 425 -23.38 -29.67 -26.64
N GLN A 426 -22.05 -29.82 -26.68
CA GLN A 426 -21.40 -30.98 -27.30
C GLN A 426 -21.65 -32.30 -26.54
N GLN A 427 -21.74 -32.25 -25.20
CA GLN A 427 -22.13 -33.42 -24.41
C GLN A 427 -23.61 -33.79 -24.58
N ALA A 428 -24.48 -32.81 -24.85
CA ALA A 428 -25.89 -33.06 -25.14
C ALA A 428 -26.11 -33.67 -26.55
N GLU A 429 -25.35 -33.25 -27.57
CA GLU A 429 -25.43 -33.83 -28.91
C GLU A 429 -24.88 -35.26 -29.00
N GLN A 430 -23.87 -35.61 -28.21
CA GLN A 430 -23.32 -36.98 -28.16
C GLN A 430 -24.18 -38.00 -27.40
N GLN A 431 -25.25 -37.59 -26.72
CA GLN A 431 -26.13 -38.47 -25.95
C GLN A 431 -27.47 -38.77 -26.62
N THR A 432 -27.70 -38.37 -27.87
CA THR A 432 -28.92 -38.72 -28.61
C THR A 432 -28.81 -40.16 -29.14
N PRO A 433 -29.60 -41.15 -28.66
CA PRO A 433 -29.57 -42.49 -29.22
C PRO A 433 -30.31 -42.51 -30.55
N GLU A 434 -29.64 -42.99 -31.60
CA GLU A 434 -30.31 -43.44 -32.83
C GLU A 434 -31.21 -44.64 -32.50
N THR A 435 -32.51 -44.40 -32.33
CA THR A 435 -33.53 -45.44 -32.52
C THR A 435 -34.28 -45.14 -33.81
N ALA A 436 -33.72 -45.68 -34.90
CA ALA A 436 -34.42 -45.97 -36.14
C ALA A 436 -34.35 -47.47 -36.38
N GLN A 437 -35.44 -48.18 -36.09
CA GLN A 437 -36.06 -49.25 -36.91
C GLN A 437 -37.28 -49.82 -36.21
#